data_AF-A0A371KFG7-F1
#
_entry.id   AF-A0A371KFG7-F1
#
_cell.length_a   1.000
_cell.length_b   1.000
_cell.length_c   1.000
_cell.angle_alpha   90.00
_cell.angle_beta   90.00
_cell.angle_gamma   90.00
#
_symmetry.space_group_name_H-M   'P 1'
#
loop_
_entity.id
_entity.type
_entity.pdbx_description
1 polymer ?
#
loop_
_entity_poly.entity_id
_entity_poly.type
_entity_poly.pdbx_seq_one_letter_code
_entity_poly.pdbx_strand_id
1 'polypeptide(L)'
;MSLAADARDAVRERPYLLAALRAGVVNYAAAAAELDLGDDEAVAAALRRFAADLPSLEADPRDASVTMRSGVGLVGEDVEETDDDPVLSVAGVDLASGGPLTAIIAEGEVDPAVLAAVLSRLDAESVVVDAAGVAGDALAVVVPRRQGAAALRVVEAAVSDLYV
;
A
#
# COMPACT_ATOMS: atom_id res chain seq x y z
N MET A 1 15.25 28.90 -6.38
CA MET A 1 14.12 28.15 -5.80
C MET A 1 13.61 28.92 -4.60
N SER A 2 12.36 28.71 -4.18
CA SER A 2 11.81 29.37 -2.97
C SER A 2 11.54 28.33 -1.90
N LEU A 3 11.68 28.70 -0.62
CA LEU A 3 11.43 27.80 0.51
C LEU A 3 10.07 27.08 0.42
N ALA A 4 9.05 27.79 -0.08
CA ALA A 4 7.73 27.22 -0.25
C ALA A 4 7.65 26.21 -1.41
N ALA A 5 8.48 26.33 -2.46
CA ALA A 5 8.61 25.31 -3.48
C ALA A 5 9.33 24.07 -2.90
N ASP A 6 10.45 24.30 -2.21
CA ASP A 6 11.27 23.25 -1.61
C ASP A 6 10.46 22.43 -0.58
N ALA A 7 9.65 23.09 0.25
CA ALA A 7 8.76 22.41 1.19
C ALA A 7 7.68 21.54 0.50
N ARG A 8 7.16 21.95 -0.66
CA ARG A 8 6.18 21.15 -1.40
C ARG A 8 6.84 19.91 -2.01
N ASP A 9 8.03 20.07 -2.55
CA ASP A 9 8.77 18.96 -3.15
C ASP A 9 9.17 17.95 -2.07
N ALA A 10 9.63 18.42 -0.91
CA ALA A 10 9.95 17.56 0.22
C ALA A 10 8.73 16.78 0.76
N VAL A 11 7.53 17.37 0.76
CA VAL A 11 6.27 16.68 1.08
C VAL A 11 5.93 15.61 0.04
N ARG A 12 6.12 15.88 -1.25
CA ARG A 12 5.83 14.91 -2.33
C ARG A 12 6.76 13.71 -2.32
N GLU A 13 8.01 13.90 -1.88
CA GLU A 13 8.96 12.81 -1.65
C GLU A 13 8.60 11.94 -0.45
N ARG A 14 7.67 12.40 0.41
CA ARG A 14 7.27 11.74 1.66
C ARG A 14 5.76 11.49 1.68
N PRO A 15 5.27 10.40 1.06
CA PRO A 15 3.83 10.11 0.98
C PRO A 15 3.10 10.11 2.33
N TYR A 16 3.76 9.67 3.41
CA TYR A 16 3.19 9.70 4.77
C TYR A 16 2.89 11.14 5.24
N LEU A 17 3.77 12.10 4.92
CA LEU A 17 3.58 13.51 5.29
C LEU A 17 2.48 14.15 4.44
N LEU A 18 2.44 13.84 3.14
CA LEU A 18 1.37 14.31 2.26
C LEU A 18 -0.01 13.83 2.76
N ALA A 19 -0.14 12.54 3.09
CA ALA A 19 -1.37 11.98 3.64
C ALA A 19 -1.76 12.64 4.97
N ALA A 20 -0.80 12.84 5.89
CA ALA A 20 -1.04 13.48 7.17
C ALA A 20 -1.49 14.95 7.03
N LEU A 21 -0.94 15.70 6.05
CA LEU A 21 -1.35 17.06 5.76
C LEU A 21 -2.80 17.10 5.26
N ARG A 22 -3.17 16.21 4.33
CA ARG A 22 -4.55 16.08 3.82
C ARG A 22 -5.55 15.68 4.90
N ALA A 23 -5.10 14.88 5.87
CA ALA A 23 -5.89 14.49 7.03
C ALA A 23 -5.98 15.58 8.12
N GLY A 24 -5.17 16.66 8.02
CA GLY A 24 -5.16 17.75 9.00
C GLY A 24 -4.57 17.38 10.37
N VAL A 25 -3.72 16.34 10.44
CA VAL A 25 -3.18 15.81 11.71
C VAL A 25 -1.71 16.19 11.97
N VAL A 26 -1.13 17.06 11.13
CA VAL A 26 0.29 17.42 11.21
C VAL A 26 0.57 18.48 12.27
N ASN A 27 1.56 18.20 13.13
CA ASN A 27 2.25 19.24 13.88
C ASN A 27 3.28 19.94 12.96
N TYR A 28 2.92 21.10 12.44
CA TYR A 28 3.74 21.83 11.47
C TYR A 28 5.14 22.20 11.98
N ALA A 29 5.29 22.48 13.28
CA ALA A 29 6.59 22.80 13.85
C ALA A 29 7.50 21.57 13.88
N ALA A 30 6.97 20.41 14.26
CA ALA A 30 7.72 19.16 14.24
C ALA A 30 8.06 18.71 12.80
N ALA A 31 7.12 18.88 11.86
CA ALA A 31 7.38 18.60 10.45
C ALA A 31 8.45 19.52 9.87
N ALA A 32 8.43 20.82 10.20
CA ALA A 32 9.44 21.77 9.75
C ALA A 32 10.85 21.40 10.23
N ALA A 33 10.99 21.08 11.52
CA ALA A 33 12.25 20.68 12.12
C ALA A 33 12.79 19.36 11.56
N GLU A 34 11.92 18.42 11.15
CA GLU A 34 12.36 17.20 10.47
C GLU A 34 12.88 17.50 9.06
N LEU A 35 12.17 18.35 8.32
CA LEU A 35 12.49 18.63 6.93
C LEU A 35 13.82 19.39 6.78
N ASP A 36 14.25 20.12 7.81
CA ASP A 36 15.54 20.81 7.90
C ASP A 36 15.86 21.65 6.64
N LEU A 37 14.88 22.45 6.21
CA LEU A 37 14.98 23.28 4.99
C LEU A 37 15.39 24.73 5.28
N GLY A 38 15.83 25.04 6.51
CA GLY A 38 16.25 26.37 6.94
C GLY A 38 15.45 26.89 8.13
N ASP A 39 14.71 27.99 7.94
CA ASP A 39 13.92 28.59 9.02
C ASP A 39 12.62 27.80 9.27
N ASP A 40 12.58 27.08 10.39
CA ASP A 40 11.45 26.23 10.79
C ASP A 40 10.11 26.97 10.83
N GLU A 41 10.08 28.25 11.25
CA GLU A 41 8.83 29.02 11.30
C GLU A 41 8.32 29.32 9.89
N ALA A 42 9.24 29.66 8.99
CA ALA A 42 8.94 29.89 7.59
C ALA A 42 8.51 28.60 6.87
N VAL A 43 9.14 27.46 7.17
CA VAL A 43 8.75 26.13 6.65
C VAL A 43 7.38 25.73 7.18
N ALA A 44 7.13 25.86 8.48
CA ALA A 44 5.84 25.54 9.09
C ALA A 44 4.70 26.40 8.49
N ALA A 45 4.96 27.68 8.21
CA ALA A 45 4.02 28.56 7.52
C ALA A 45 3.76 28.10 6.07
N ALA A 46 4.82 27.70 5.35
CA ALA A 46 4.70 27.16 3.99
C ALA A 46 3.88 25.85 3.96
N LEU A 47 4.14 24.93 4.90
CA LEU A 47 3.40 23.68 5.03
C LEU A 47 1.92 23.94 5.34
N ARG A 48 1.60 24.84 6.27
CA ARG A 48 0.20 25.19 6.60
C ARG A 48 -0.53 25.76 5.39
N ARG A 49 0.13 26.63 4.62
CA ARG A 49 -0.45 27.17 3.39
C ARG A 49 -0.68 26.07 2.35
N PHE A 50 0.30 25.19 2.16
CA PHE A 50 0.16 24.10 1.22
C PHE A 50 -0.96 23.13 1.62
N ALA A 51 -1.07 22.78 2.90
CA ALA A 51 -2.14 21.93 3.41
C ALA A 51 -3.54 22.50 3.12
N ALA A 52 -3.72 23.83 3.22
CA ALA A 52 -4.98 24.49 2.90
C ALA A 52 -5.36 24.42 1.41
N ASP A 53 -4.38 24.19 0.53
CA ASP A 53 -4.58 24.04 -0.92
C ASP A 53 -4.76 22.57 -1.34
N LEU A 54 -4.57 21.61 -0.42
CA LEU A 54 -4.69 20.17 -0.72
C LEU A 54 -6.14 19.69 -0.60
N PRO A 55 -6.56 18.71 -1.42
CA PRO A 55 -7.83 18.03 -1.22
C PRO A 55 -7.84 17.28 0.11
N SER A 56 -8.98 17.26 0.79
CA SER A 56 -9.21 16.44 1.98
C SER A 56 -8.86 14.98 1.70
N LEU A 57 -8.35 14.29 2.71
CA LEU A 57 -8.29 12.84 2.70
C LEU A 57 -9.69 12.30 2.96
N GLU A 58 -10.25 11.52 2.03
CA GLU A 58 -11.62 11.03 2.09
C GLU A 58 -11.66 9.50 2.07
N ALA A 59 -12.70 8.93 2.67
CA ALA A 59 -12.94 7.49 2.59
C ALA A 59 -13.60 7.16 1.24
N ASP A 60 -13.05 6.18 0.53
CA ASP A 60 -13.49 5.72 -0.79
C ASP A 60 -13.68 4.20 -0.77
N PRO A 61 -14.78 3.71 -0.17
CA PRO A 61 -15.01 2.27 -0.05
C PRO A 61 -15.09 1.61 -1.43
N ARG A 62 -14.43 0.46 -1.59
CA ARG A 62 -14.43 -0.33 -2.83
C ARG A 62 -15.31 -1.56 -2.72
N ASP A 63 -16.06 -1.87 -3.78
CA ASP A 63 -16.79 -3.13 -3.87
C ASP A 63 -15.90 -4.23 -4.46
N ALA A 64 -15.25 -5.01 -3.59
CA ALA A 64 -14.51 -6.19 -4.00
C ALA A 64 -14.66 -7.34 -2.99
N SER A 65 -14.68 -8.56 -3.52
CA SER A 65 -14.72 -9.78 -2.72
C SER A 65 -13.32 -10.31 -2.48
N VAL A 66 -13.04 -10.78 -1.25
CA VAL A 66 -11.71 -11.28 -0.88
C VAL A 66 -11.78 -12.76 -0.57
N THR A 67 -10.87 -13.54 -1.17
CA THR A 67 -10.74 -14.97 -0.96
C THR A 67 -9.31 -15.34 -0.57
N MET A 68 -9.16 -16.52 0.03
CA MET A 68 -7.87 -17.06 0.43
C MET A 68 -7.61 -18.38 -0.28
N ARG A 69 -6.48 -18.48 -0.98
CA ARG A 69 -5.96 -19.70 -1.60
C ARG A 69 -4.69 -20.13 -0.89
N SER A 70 -4.79 -21.18 -0.08
CA SER A 70 -3.62 -21.78 0.57
C SER A 70 -2.90 -22.75 -0.36
N GLY A 71 -1.63 -23.00 -0.09
CA GLY A 71 -0.86 -23.97 -0.85
C GLY A 71 -0.30 -23.37 -2.13
N VAL A 72 0.29 -22.17 -2.06
CA VAL A 72 0.90 -21.49 -3.21
C VAL A 72 2.41 -21.52 -3.05
N GLY A 73 3.18 -21.61 -4.12
CA GLY A 73 4.64 -21.60 -4.07
C GLY A 73 5.27 -21.15 -5.37
N LEU A 74 6.55 -20.80 -5.31
CA LEU A 74 7.33 -20.41 -6.48
C LEU A 74 7.58 -21.61 -7.38
N VAL A 75 7.21 -21.49 -8.66
CA VAL A 75 7.48 -22.53 -9.66
C VAL A 75 8.99 -22.67 -9.88
N GLY A 76 9.48 -23.91 -9.85
CA GLY A 76 10.90 -24.25 -9.96
C GLY A 76 11.68 -24.20 -8.64
N GLU A 77 11.12 -23.62 -7.58
CA GLU A 77 11.72 -23.60 -6.24
C GLU A 77 10.92 -24.43 -5.22
N ASP A 78 9.65 -24.09 -5.02
CA ASP A 78 8.76 -24.76 -4.06
C ASP A 78 7.92 -25.86 -4.73
N VAL A 79 7.58 -25.67 -6.00
CA VAL A 79 6.69 -26.55 -6.76
C VAL A 79 7.28 -26.84 -8.14
N GLU A 80 7.01 -28.04 -8.66
CA GLU A 80 7.40 -28.40 -10.03
C GLU A 80 6.59 -27.60 -11.05
N GLU A 81 7.11 -27.50 -12.28
CA GLU A 81 6.38 -26.92 -13.40
C GLU A 81 5.03 -27.64 -13.58
N THR A 82 3.98 -26.85 -13.74
CA THR A 82 2.61 -27.32 -13.91
C THR A 82 1.96 -26.59 -15.08
N ASP A 83 0.98 -27.23 -15.71
CA ASP A 83 0.13 -26.62 -16.73
C ASP A 83 -0.99 -25.75 -16.11
N ASP A 84 -1.07 -25.66 -14.78
CA ASP A 84 -2.04 -24.79 -14.09
C ASP A 84 -1.71 -23.30 -14.29
N ASP A 85 -2.75 -22.48 -14.44
CA ASP A 85 -2.58 -21.03 -14.49
C ASP A 85 -1.96 -20.49 -13.17
N PRO A 86 -0.93 -19.64 -13.24
CA PRO A 86 -0.31 -19.06 -12.05
C PRO A 86 -1.29 -18.10 -11.35
N VAL A 87 -1.22 -18.08 -10.02
CA VAL A 87 -1.95 -17.12 -9.17
C VAL A 87 -1.40 -15.70 -9.36
N LEU A 88 -0.09 -15.59 -9.56
CA LEU A 88 0.60 -14.34 -9.82
C LEU A 88 1.83 -14.64 -10.68
N SER A 89 2.08 -13.78 -11.66
CA SER A 89 3.28 -13.82 -12.49
C SER A 89 3.92 -12.43 -12.54
N VAL A 90 5.23 -12.36 -12.27
CA VAL A 90 6.00 -11.12 -12.36
C VAL A 90 7.25 -11.39 -13.19
N ALA A 91 7.25 -10.87 -14.42
CA ALA A 91 8.38 -10.99 -15.35
C ALA A 91 8.87 -12.45 -15.55
N GLY A 92 7.95 -13.42 -15.57
CA GLY A 92 8.25 -14.85 -15.74
C GLY A 92 8.58 -15.58 -14.43
N VAL A 93 8.45 -14.93 -13.27
CA VAL A 93 8.45 -15.59 -11.96
C VAL A 93 7.00 -15.90 -11.59
N ASP A 94 6.67 -17.18 -11.55
CA ASP A 94 5.31 -17.67 -11.39
C ASP A 94 5.08 -18.27 -9.99
N LEU A 95 3.92 -17.97 -9.43
CA LEU A 95 3.41 -18.55 -8.19
C LEU A 95 2.22 -19.45 -8.49
N ALA A 96 2.37 -20.75 -8.29
CA ALA A 96 1.37 -21.76 -8.61
C ALA A 96 0.97 -22.58 -7.39
N SER A 97 0.04 -23.51 -7.56
CA SER A 97 -0.44 -24.36 -6.47
C SER A 97 0.56 -25.45 -6.08
N GLY A 98 0.55 -25.85 -4.79
CA GLY A 98 1.39 -26.91 -4.22
C GLY A 98 2.37 -26.47 -3.13
N GLY A 99 2.56 -25.16 -2.92
CA GLY A 99 3.65 -24.64 -2.07
C GLY A 99 3.30 -24.29 -0.61
N PRO A 100 4.24 -23.67 0.13
CA PRO A 100 4.09 -23.37 1.55
C PRO A 100 3.41 -22.02 1.86
N LEU A 101 3.08 -21.22 0.85
CA LEU A 101 2.53 -19.88 0.96
C LEU A 101 1.00 -19.89 0.86
N THR A 102 0.42 -18.71 1.11
CA THR A 102 -1.01 -18.44 0.97
C THR A 102 -1.19 -17.17 0.15
N ALA A 103 -2.00 -17.23 -0.89
CA ALA A 103 -2.45 -16.05 -1.62
C ALA A 103 -3.77 -15.53 -1.04
N ILE A 104 -3.85 -14.22 -0.84
CA ILE A 104 -5.08 -13.47 -0.61
C ILE A 104 -5.43 -12.76 -1.91
N ILE A 105 -6.62 -13.02 -2.44
CA ILE A 105 -7.04 -12.57 -3.76
C ILE A 105 -8.29 -11.71 -3.58
N ALA A 106 -8.26 -10.49 -4.10
CA ALA A 106 -9.40 -9.58 -4.15
C ALA A 106 -9.84 -9.40 -5.61
N GLU A 107 -11.15 -9.51 -5.86
CA GLU A 107 -11.76 -9.37 -7.18
C GLU A 107 -12.90 -8.34 -7.13
N GLY A 108 -12.93 -7.40 -8.07
CA GLY A 108 -13.91 -6.32 -8.15
C GLY A 108 -13.26 -4.96 -8.40
N GLU A 109 -13.68 -3.93 -7.66
CA GLU A 109 -13.14 -2.57 -7.75
C GLU A 109 -11.75 -2.46 -7.10
N VAL A 110 -10.75 -3.12 -7.68
CA VAL A 110 -9.36 -3.08 -7.24
C VAL A 110 -8.47 -2.41 -8.28
N ASP A 111 -7.50 -1.65 -7.80
CA ASP A 111 -6.57 -0.90 -8.64
C ASP A 111 -5.20 -0.77 -7.93
N PRO A 112 -4.20 -0.15 -8.56
CA PRO A 112 -2.89 0.07 -7.93
C PRO A 112 -2.93 0.88 -6.62
N ALA A 113 -3.92 1.76 -6.42
CA ALA A 113 -4.06 2.52 -5.18
C ALA A 113 -4.55 1.61 -4.04
N VAL A 114 -5.48 0.69 -4.33
CA VAL A 114 -5.90 -0.36 -3.39
C VAL A 114 -4.71 -1.23 -3.00
N LEU A 115 -3.88 -1.65 -3.97
CA LEU A 115 -2.68 -2.42 -3.70
C LEU A 115 -1.70 -1.68 -2.78
N ALA A 116 -1.45 -0.40 -3.03
CA ALA A 116 -0.57 0.41 -2.17
C ALA A 116 -1.10 0.51 -0.73
N ALA A 117 -2.42 0.68 -0.56
CA ALA A 117 -3.05 0.72 0.76
C ALA A 117 -2.99 -0.62 1.48
N VAL A 118 -3.26 -1.72 0.77
CA VAL A 118 -3.13 -3.09 1.28
C VAL A 118 -1.70 -3.34 1.78
N LEU A 119 -0.69 -3.07 0.97
CA LEU A 119 0.72 -3.29 1.35
C LEU A 119 1.12 -2.45 2.56
N SER A 120 0.68 -1.19 2.62
CA SER A 120 0.96 -0.30 3.76
C SER A 120 0.33 -0.81 5.06
N ARG A 121 -0.90 -1.34 5.00
CA ARG A 121 -1.60 -1.89 6.18
C ARG A 121 -1.02 -3.24 6.61
N LEU A 122 -0.57 -4.06 5.67
CA LEU A 122 0.11 -5.33 5.97
C LEU A 122 1.45 -5.09 6.66
N ASP A 123 2.24 -4.11 6.20
CA ASP A 123 3.48 -3.70 6.85
C ASP A 123 3.24 -3.20 8.28
N ALA A 124 2.21 -2.37 8.49
CA ALA A 124 1.81 -1.90 9.82
C ALA A 124 1.46 -3.04 10.80
N GLU A 125 0.96 -4.17 10.29
CA GLU A 125 0.64 -5.38 11.07
C GLU A 125 1.79 -6.41 11.08
N SER A 126 2.97 -6.04 10.58
CA SER A 126 4.15 -6.92 10.47
C SER A 126 3.88 -8.24 9.71
N VAL A 127 3.01 -8.17 8.71
CA VAL A 127 2.77 -9.26 7.76
C VAL A 127 3.82 -9.20 6.64
N VAL A 128 4.54 -10.29 6.44
CA VAL A 128 5.51 -10.40 5.35
C VAL A 128 4.74 -10.67 4.06
N VAL A 129 5.09 -9.93 3.01
CA VAL A 129 4.57 -10.13 1.65
C VAL A 129 5.69 -10.65 0.78
N ASP A 130 5.54 -11.88 0.29
CA ASP A 130 6.50 -12.53 -0.60
C ASP A 130 6.33 -12.05 -2.05
N ALA A 131 5.09 -11.81 -2.47
CA ALA A 131 4.77 -11.26 -3.78
C ALA A 131 3.42 -10.56 -3.77
N ALA A 132 3.22 -9.58 -4.65
CA ALA A 132 1.93 -8.93 -4.82
C ALA A 132 1.77 -8.35 -6.22
N GLY A 133 0.53 -8.19 -6.66
CA GLY A 133 0.22 -7.57 -7.95
C GLY A 133 -1.25 -7.22 -8.09
N VAL A 134 -1.54 -6.37 -9.06
CA VAL A 134 -2.89 -6.03 -9.51
C VAL A 134 -2.91 -5.99 -11.03
N ALA A 135 -3.92 -6.58 -11.64
CA ALA A 135 -4.13 -6.59 -13.08
C ALA A 135 -5.62 -6.74 -13.38
N GLY A 136 -6.16 -5.87 -14.25
CA GLY A 136 -7.59 -5.84 -14.50
C GLY A 136 -8.38 -5.53 -13.22
N ASP A 137 -9.30 -6.41 -12.88
CA ASP A 137 -10.17 -6.38 -11.70
C ASP A 137 -9.71 -7.35 -10.60
N ALA A 138 -8.47 -7.83 -10.67
CA ALA A 138 -7.90 -8.77 -9.71
C ALA A 138 -6.64 -8.22 -9.03
N LEU A 139 -6.55 -8.43 -7.72
CA LEU A 139 -5.41 -8.11 -6.87
C LEU A 139 -5.01 -9.37 -6.10
N ALA A 140 -3.72 -9.69 -6.05
CA ALA A 140 -3.20 -10.80 -5.26
C ALA A 140 -2.07 -10.33 -4.35
N VAL A 141 -2.05 -10.84 -3.12
CA VAL A 141 -0.94 -10.72 -2.18
C VAL A 141 -0.61 -12.10 -1.64
N VAL A 142 0.65 -12.52 -1.78
CA VAL A 142 1.13 -13.81 -1.29
C VAL A 142 1.92 -13.59 -0.01
N VAL A 143 1.58 -14.38 1.02
CA VAL A 143 2.14 -14.29 2.37
C VAL A 143 2.50 -15.67 2.89
N PRO A 144 3.33 -15.77 3.94
CA PRO A 144 3.58 -17.04 4.61
C PRO A 144 2.28 -17.63 5.17
N ARG A 145 2.08 -18.94 5.05
CA ARG A 145 0.84 -19.62 5.48
C ARG A 145 0.41 -19.32 6.92
N ARG A 146 1.38 -19.13 7.83
CA ARG A 146 1.11 -18.78 9.24
C ARG A 146 0.45 -17.40 9.42
N GLN A 147 0.60 -16.51 8.45
CA GLN A 147 0.07 -15.15 8.48
C GLN A 147 -1.20 -14.98 7.62
N GLY A 148 -1.64 -16.01 6.88
CA GLY A 148 -2.77 -15.92 5.95
C GLY A 148 -4.07 -15.36 6.56
N ALA A 149 -4.43 -15.81 7.77
CA ALA A 149 -5.64 -15.32 8.45
C ALA A 149 -5.52 -13.86 8.97
N ALA A 150 -4.31 -13.37 9.22
CA ALA A 150 -4.09 -11.96 9.54
C ALA A 150 -4.15 -11.11 8.26
N ALA A 151 -3.46 -11.56 7.20
CA ALA A 151 -3.47 -10.90 5.91
C ALA A 151 -4.88 -10.77 5.33
N LEU A 152 -5.69 -11.84 5.36
CA LEU A 152 -7.08 -11.82 4.89
C LEU A 152 -7.89 -10.66 5.52
N ARG A 153 -7.87 -10.56 6.85
CA ARG A 153 -8.60 -9.52 7.59
C ARG A 153 -8.12 -8.11 7.23
N VAL A 154 -6.81 -7.95 7.03
CA VAL A 154 -6.23 -6.65 6.64
C VAL A 154 -6.66 -6.27 5.22
N VAL A 155 -6.64 -7.22 4.28
CA VAL A 155 -7.06 -6.98 2.89
C VAL A 155 -8.55 -6.64 2.82
N GLU A 156 -9.42 -7.40 3.50
CA GLU A 156 -10.86 -7.12 3.58
C GLU A 156 -11.13 -5.70 4.11
N ALA A 157 -10.45 -5.32 5.18
CA ALA A 157 -10.59 -3.98 5.76
C ALA A 157 -10.01 -2.89 4.85
N ALA A 158 -8.93 -3.17 4.10
CA ALA A 158 -8.30 -2.20 3.21
C ALA A 158 -9.16 -1.90 1.97
N VAL A 159 -9.82 -2.92 1.43
CA VAL A 159 -10.78 -2.79 0.34
C VAL A 159 -12.02 -2.01 0.81
N SER A 160 -12.53 -2.32 2.00
CA SER A 160 -13.75 -1.69 2.52
C SER A 160 -13.55 -0.25 3.00
N ASP A 161 -12.37 0.08 3.55
CA ASP A 161 -12.07 1.38 4.15
C ASP A 161 -10.78 1.98 3.56
N LEU A 162 -10.83 2.37 2.29
CA LEU A 162 -9.71 3.04 1.62
C LEU A 162 -9.72 4.54 1.92
N TYR A 163 -8.57 5.11 2.28
CA TYR A 163 -8.38 6.56 2.43
C TYR A 163 -7.56 7.09 1.27
N VAL A 164 -8.15 7.92 0.41
CA VAL A 164 -7.52 8.47 -0.80
C VAL A 164 -7.67 9.96 -0.93
#